data_AF-A0A9E6DUS3-F1
#
_entry.id   AF-A0A9E6DUS3-F1
#
_cell.length_a   1.000
_cell.length_b   1.000
_cell.length_c   1.000
_cell.angle_alpha   90.00
_cell.angle_beta   90.00
_cell.angle_gamma   90.00
#
_symmetry.space_group_name_H-M   'P 1'
#
loop_
_entity.id
_entity.type
_entity.pdbx_description
1 polymer ?
#
loop_
_entity_poly.entity_id
_entity_poly.type
_entity_poly.pdbx_seq_one_letter_code
_entity_poly.pdbx_strand_id
1 'polypeptide(L)' 'EAAIQKTEAFFNSLDIPTRIGDYEEVKKEELKDIVANLEKHGMVALSEPGELTLDVAERIIENAY' A
#
# COMPACT_ATOMS: atom_id res chain seq x y z
N GLU A 1 18.04 -2.10 -6.94
CA GLU A 1 17.63 -0.70 -6.67
C GLU A 1 16.99 0.02 -7.85
N ALA A 2 17.61 0.09 -9.03
CA ALA A 2 17.08 0.90 -10.14
C ALA A 2 15.67 0.51 -10.65
N ALA A 3 15.24 -0.75 -10.49
CA ALA A 3 13.94 -1.20 -11.00
C ALA A 3 12.76 -0.50 -10.30
N ILE A 4 12.75 -0.42 -8.96
CA ILE A 4 11.68 0.24 -8.19
C ILE A 4 11.60 1.72 -8.57
N GLN A 5 12.74 2.41 -8.60
CA GLN A 5 12.82 3.83 -8.96
C GLN A 5 12.34 4.09 -10.39
N LYS A 6 12.70 3.23 -11.35
CA LYS A 6 12.25 3.36 -12.74
C LYS A 6 10.74 3.11 -12.88
N THR A 7 10.18 2.18 -12.11
CA THR A 7 8.74 1.92 -12.08
C THR A 7 7.99 3.10 -11.46
N GLU A 8 8.48 3.64 -10.34
CA GLU A 8 7.91 4.83 -9.71
C GLU A 8 7.94 6.04 -10.66
N ALA A 9 9.09 6.30 -11.29
CA ALA A 9 9.24 7.37 -12.26
C ALA A 9 8.31 7.20 -13.48
N PHE A 10 8.12 5.97 -13.94
CA PHE A 10 7.20 5.68 -15.04
C PHE A 10 5.75 6.03 -14.68
N PHE A 11 5.26 5.63 -13.51
CA PHE A 11 3.90 5.98 -13.08
C PHE A 11 3.72 7.49 -12.91
N ASN A 12 4.67 8.17 -12.26
CA ASN A 12 4.64 9.62 -12.11
C ASN A 12 4.69 10.35 -13.46
N SER A 13 5.36 9.79 -14.48
CA SER A 13 5.37 10.36 -15.83
C SER A 13 4.03 10.30 -16.56
N LEU A 14 3.09 9.49 -16.06
CA LEU A 14 1.72 9.37 -16.55
C LEU A 14 0.73 10.16 -15.68
N ASP A 15 1.22 11.03 -14.80
CA ASP A 15 0.42 11.76 -13.80
C ASP A 15 -0.35 10.82 -12.85
N ILE A 16 0.23 9.65 -12.54
CA ILE A 16 -0.30 8.70 -11.56
C ILE A 16 0.58 8.75 -10.30
N PRO A 17 0.10 9.38 -9.20
CA PRO A 17 0.83 9.41 -7.95
C PRO A 17 1.04 8.02 -7.36
N THR A 18 2.23 7.80 -6.80
CA THR A 18 2.66 6.50 -6.26
C THR A 18 2.64 6.45 -4.73
N ARG A 19 2.25 7.54 -4.06
CA ARG A 19 2.04 7.60 -2.62
C ARG A 19 0.59 7.92 -2.29
N ILE A 20 0.09 7.33 -1.21
CA ILE A 20 -1.26 7.57 -0.73
C ILE A 20 -1.40 9.03 -0.27
N GLY A 21 -0.37 9.61 0.35
CA GLY A 21 -0.39 11.01 0.80
C GLY A 21 -0.45 12.05 -0.32
N ASP A 22 -0.18 11.66 -1.58
CA ASP A 22 -0.33 12.56 -2.74
C ASP A 22 -1.82 12.74 -3.13
N TYR A 23 -2.72 11.89 -2.60
CA TYR A 23 -4.17 12.04 -2.73
C TYR A 23 -4.70 12.80 -1.51
N GLU A 24 -5.10 14.06 -1.70
CA GLU A 24 -5.48 14.98 -0.61
C GLU A 24 -6.68 14.49 0.23
N GLU A 25 -7.50 13.59 -0.32
CA GLU A 25 -8.67 13.02 0.33
C GLU A 25 -8.33 11.94 1.37
N VAL A 26 -7.12 11.36 1.34
CA VAL A 26 -6.75 10.22 2.19
C VAL A 26 -5.82 10.65 3.32
N LYS A 27 -6.30 10.57 4.55
CA LYS A 27 -5.54 10.94 5.74
C LYS A 27 -4.80 9.73 6.30
N LYS A 28 -3.63 9.99 6.89
CA LYS A 28 -2.79 8.94 7.47
C LYS A 28 -3.52 8.13 8.54
N GLU A 29 -4.42 8.78 9.31
CA GLU A 29 -5.17 8.13 10.38
C GLU A 29 -6.23 7.14 9.86
N GLU A 30 -6.61 7.22 8.58
CA GLU A 30 -7.60 6.38 7.92
C GLU A 30 -6.97 5.08 7.38
N LEU A 31 -5.63 4.97 7.31
CA LEU A 31 -4.94 3.77 6.83
C LEU A 31 -5.26 2.52 7.65
N LYS A 32 -5.52 2.69 8.96
CA LYS A 32 -5.93 1.60 9.86
C LYS A 32 -7.24 0.93 9.43
N ASP A 33 -8.12 1.68 8.75
CA ASP A 33 -9.41 1.17 8.31
C ASP A 33 -9.22 0.18 7.14
N ILE A 34 -8.15 0.33 6.36
CA ILE A 34 -7.77 -0.62 5.31
C ILE A 34 -7.40 -1.96 5.93
N VAL A 35 -6.54 -1.97 6.96
CA VAL A 35 -6.12 -3.20 7.65
C VAL A 35 -7.32 -3.90 8.31
N ALA A 36 -8.20 -3.13 8.95
CA ALA A 36 -9.44 -3.67 9.54
C ALA A 36 -10.36 -4.31 8.47
N ASN A 37 -10.44 -3.72 7.27
CA ASN A 37 -11.22 -4.28 6.18
C ASN A 37 -10.59 -5.54 5.58
N LEU A 38 -9.25 -5.65 5.52
CA LEU A 38 -8.56 -6.88 5.13
C LEU A 38 -8.93 -8.02 6.09
N GLU A 39 -8.86 -7.79 7.40
CA GLU A 39 -9.25 -8.77 8.41
C GLU A 39 -10.72 -9.19 8.25
N LYS A 40 -11.64 -8.22 8.13
CA LYS A 40 -13.07 -8.46 7.94
C LYS A 40 -13.39 -9.31 6.71
N HIS A 41 -12.60 -9.19 5.64
CA HIS A 41 -12.74 -9.97 4.41
C HIS A 41 -11.98 -11.30 4.45
N GLY A 42 -11.34 -11.65 5.56
CA GLY A 42 -10.54 -12.88 5.69
C GLY A 42 -9.21 -12.83 4.92
N MET A 43 -8.77 -11.65 4.51
CA MET A 43 -7.51 -11.40 3.80
C MET A 43 -6.34 -11.32 4.78
N VAL A 44 -6.12 -12.37 5.55
CA VAL A 44 -5.15 -12.41 6.67
C VAL A 44 -3.79 -13.00 6.29
N ALA A 45 -3.68 -13.60 5.10
CA ALA A 45 -2.49 -14.29 4.59
C ALA A 45 -2.46 -14.17 3.05
N LEU A 46 -2.04 -13.00 2.56
CA LEU A 46 -1.95 -12.66 1.13
C LEU A 46 -0.60 -13.13 0.55
N SER A 47 -0.35 -12.84 -0.73
CA SER A 47 0.77 -13.31 -1.56
C SER A 47 0.66 -14.75 -2.05
N GLU A 48 1.46 -15.11 -3.06
CA GLU A 48 1.52 -16.47 -3.62
C GLU A 48 1.81 -17.55 -2.56
N PRO A 49 2.81 -17.38 -1.66
CA PRO A 49 3.04 -18.35 -0.59
C PRO A 49 2.13 -18.14 0.65
N GLY A 50 1.30 -17.09 0.69
CA GLY A 50 0.48 -16.79 1.87
C GLY A 50 1.24 -16.13 3.03
N GLU A 51 2.43 -15.58 2.79
CA GLU A 51 3.32 -15.03 3.83
C GLU A 51 3.05 -13.55 4.16
N LEU A 52 2.15 -12.89 3.42
CA LEU A 52 1.81 -11.48 3.67
C LEU A 52 0.68 -11.44 4.71
N THR A 53 1.08 -11.38 5.97
CA THR A 53 0.20 -11.24 7.14
C THR A 53 -0.30 -9.80 7.32
N LEU A 54 -1.29 -9.59 8.20
CA LEU A 54 -1.84 -8.25 8.45
C LEU A 54 -0.79 -7.23 8.94
N ASP A 55 0.19 -7.65 9.74
CA ASP A 55 1.29 -6.78 10.19
C ASP A 55 2.23 -6.37 9.05
N VAL A 56 2.45 -7.26 8.08
CA VAL A 56 3.20 -6.94 6.86
C VAL A 56 2.40 -5.99 5.98
N ALA A 57 1.09 -6.21 5.84
CA ALA A 57 0.20 -5.33 5.09
C ALA A 57 0.17 -3.91 5.69
N GLU A 58 0.04 -3.80 7.01
CA GLU A 58 0.07 -2.52 7.73
C GLU A 58 1.37 -1.76 7.43
N ARG A 59 2.53 -2.41 7.55
CA ARG A 59 3.83 -1.80 7.23
C ARG A 59 3.95 -1.36 5.77
N ILE A 60 3.40 -2.12 4.82
CA ILE A 60 3.42 -1.74 3.40
C ILE A 60 2.58 -0.47 3.21
N ILE A 61 1.37 -0.43 3.78
CA ILE A 61 0.46 0.71 3.66
C ILE A 61 1.05 1.95 4.33
N GLU A 62 1.66 1.81 5.52
CA GLU A 62 2.34 2.91 6.21
C GLU A 62 3.53 3.48 5.42
N ASN A 63 4.32 2.62 4.78
CA ASN A 63 5.43 3.05 3.93
C ASN A 63 4.97 3.68 2.60
N ALA A 64 3.75 3.37 2.17
CA ALA A 64 3.15 3.89 0.95
C ALA A 64 2.45 5.24 1.15
N TYR A 65 2.35 5.76 2.37
CA TYR A 65 1.82 7.10 2.65
C TYR A 65 2.82 8.19 2.30
#